data_AF-A0A6P8HR31-F1
#
_entry.id   AF-A0A6P8HR31-F1
#
_cell.length_a   1.000
_cell.length_b   1.000
_cell.length_c   1.000
_cell.angle_alpha   90.00
_cell.angle_beta   90.00
_cell.angle_gamma   90.00
#
_symmetry.space_group_name_H-M   'P 1'
#
loop_
_entity.id
_entity.type
_entity.pdbx_description
1 polymer ?
#
loop_
_entity_poly.entity_id
_entity_poly.type
_entity_poly.pdbx_seq_one_letter_code
_entity_poly.pdbx_strand_id
1 'polypeptide(L)'
;MGNSFGGTNKQPVDSRKHICILYNGSDSLQKENVRSFRDALNGGLGGKNIKITKFIDVSKEHIDGMQWLSQIRHVLVVCVDQAGNGSIRQVLDKRGIKDGGPQDTMHAKVLSVSFGTEPPQRIMGDILQRVEVDMQRDFCFNFQNLKGIDANDFDNSEVMQALRTTIISAMEDEN
;
A
#
# COMPACT_ATOMS: atom_id res chain seq x y z
N MET A 1 55.66 15.05 1.96
CA MET A 1 54.99 13.79 2.37
C MET A 1 53.52 14.12 2.58
N GLY A 2 52.69 13.88 1.57
CA GLY A 2 51.26 14.16 1.62
C GLY A 2 50.49 12.92 2.04
N ASN A 3 49.67 13.02 3.08
CA ASN A 3 48.76 11.96 3.50
C ASN A 3 47.45 12.08 2.71
N SER A 4 47.15 11.07 1.89
CA SER A 4 45.81 10.83 1.34
C SER A 4 45.00 10.00 2.34
N PHE A 5 43.98 10.60 2.96
CA PHE A 5 42.89 9.84 3.57
C PHE A 5 41.70 9.87 2.61
N GLY A 6 41.62 8.84 1.77
CA GLY A 6 40.43 8.52 0.98
C GLY A 6 39.35 7.94 1.89
N GLY A 7 38.69 8.79 2.67
CA GLY A 7 37.46 8.44 3.36
C GLY A 7 36.34 8.31 2.33
N THR A 8 36.09 7.09 1.85
CA THR A 8 34.86 6.81 1.10
C THR A 8 33.71 6.91 2.09
N ASN A 9 33.11 8.10 2.16
CA ASN A 9 31.91 8.38 2.91
C ASN A 9 30.74 7.67 2.18
N LYS A 10 30.67 6.33 2.31
CA LYS A 10 29.49 5.58 1.95
C LYS A 10 28.41 6.02 2.92
N GLN A 11 27.56 6.96 2.49
CA GLN A 11 26.29 7.19 3.15
C GLN A 11 25.64 5.81 3.35
N PRO A 12 25.14 5.47 4.54
CA PRO A 12 24.44 4.21 4.73
C PRO A 12 23.27 4.21 3.75
N VAL A 13 23.32 3.30 2.77
CA VAL A 13 22.19 3.04 1.87
C VAL A 13 21.03 2.72 2.79
N ASP A 14 19.97 3.55 2.78
CA ASP A 14 18.81 3.31 3.62
C ASP A 14 18.25 1.93 3.25
N SER A 15 18.49 0.95 4.12
CA SER A 15 18.10 -0.43 3.92
C SER A 15 16.62 -0.65 4.18
N ARG A 16 15.92 0.40 4.63
CA ARG A 16 14.50 0.36 4.98
C ARG A 16 13.64 0.02 3.78
N LYS A 17 12.65 -0.81 4.05
CA LYS A 17 11.52 -1.10 3.19
C LYS A 17 10.39 -0.11 3.53
N HIS A 18 9.70 0.36 2.51
CA HIS A 18 8.80 1.50 2.58
C HIS A 18 7.39 1.12 2.15
N ILE A 19 6.43 1.32 3.04
CA ILE A 19 5.00 1.20 2.72
C ILE A 19 4.44 2.62 2.57
N CYS A 20 3.68 2.82 1.50
CA CYS A 20 2.79 3.95 1.33
C CYS A 20 1.36 3.46 1.44
N ILE A 21 0.56 4.08 2.32
CA ILE A 21 -0.88 3.84 2.38
C ILE A 21 -1.57 5.01 1.70
N LEU A 22 -2.46 4.69 0.77
CA LEU A 22 -3.29 5.64 0.05
C LEU A 22 -4.75 5.40 0.41
N TYR A 23 -5.46 6.44 0.80
CA TYR A 23 -6.86 6.35 1.19
C TYR A 23 -7.61 7.64 0.88
N ASN A 24 -8.93 7.56 0.79
CA ASN A 24 -9.80 8.73 0.73
C ASN A 24 -10.31 9.08 2.14
N GLY A 25 -9.88 10.21 2.68
CA GLY A 25 -10.28 10.70 4.00
C GLY A 25 -11.49 11.63 4.03
N SER A 26 -12.28 11.68 2.95
CA SER A 26 -13.51 12.49 2.90
C SER A 26 -14.56 12.00 3.89
N ASP A 27 -14.61 10.68 4.14
CA ASP A 27 -15.43 10.07 5.18
C ASP A 27 -14.62 9.89 6.48
N SER A 28 -15.18 10.38 7.59
CA SER A 28 -14.52 10.30 8.90
C SER A 28 -14.41 8.86 9.40
N LEU A 29 -15.41 8.03 9.09
CA LEU A 29 -15.41 6.62 9.49
C LEU A 29 -14.31 5.85 8.75
N GLN A 30 -14.22 6.02 7.44
CA GLN A 30 -13.13 5.46 6.65
C GLN A 30 -11.78 5.91 7.19
N LYS A 31 -11.60 7.20 7.48
CA LYS A 31 -10.35 7.73 8.03
C LYS A 31 -9.96 7.10 9.38
N GLU A 32 -10.93 6.85 10.25
CA GLU A 32 -10.70 6.16 11.53
C GLU A 32 -10.28 4.71 11.30
N ASN A 33 -10.99 3.97 10.45
CA ASN A 33 -10.67 2.59 10.11
C ASN A 33 -9.29 2.45 9.46
N VAL A 34 -8.91 3.37 8.57
CA VAL A 34 -7.57 3.36 7.95
C VAL A 34 -6.48 3.63 9.00
N ARG A 35 -6.75 4.41 10.06
CA ARG A 35 -5.80 4.61 11.17
C ARG A 35 -5.64 3.34 12.01
N SER A 36 -6.75 2.71 12.40
CA SER A 36 -6.73 1.42 13.10
C SER A 36 -5.97 0.35 12.29
N PHE A 37 -6.25 0.28 10.99
CA PHE A 37 -5.55 -0.59 10.05
C PHE A 37 -4.04 -0.30 9.97
N ARG A 38 -3.65 0.98 9.87
CA ARG A 38 -2.23 1.39 9.86
C ARG A 38 -1.52 0.96 11.13
N ASP A 39 -2.17 1.17 12.28
CA ASP A 39 -1.57 0.87 13.58
C ASP A 39 -1.39 -0.64 13.77
N ALA A 40 -2.39 -1.44 13.37
CA ALA A 40 -2.30 -2.89 13.27
C ALA A 40 -1.17 -3.32 12.32
N LEU A 41 -1.14 -2.79 11.10
CA LEU A 41 -0.10 -3.12 10.12
C LEU A 41 1.30 -2.81 10.64
N ASN A 42 1.50 -1.64 11.25
CA ASN A 42 2.77 -1.25 11.85
C ASN A 42 3.14 -2.13 13.05
N GLY A 43 2.18 -2.48 13.90
CA GLY A 43 2.36 -3.35 15.07
C GLY A 43 2.90 -4.72 14.68
N GLY A 44 2.26 -5.42 13.74
CA GLY A 44 2.70 -6.75 13.33
C GLY A 44 3.85 -6.80 12.32
N LEU A 45 4.29 -5.64 11.82
CA LEU A 45 5.58 -5.52 11.11
C LEU A 45 6.72 -5.08 12.06
N GLY A 46 6.43 -4.89 13.35
CA GLY A 46 7.42 -4.55 14.38
C GLY A 46 8.61 -5.51 14.38
N GLY A 47 9.82 -4.95 14.49
CA GLY A 47 11.08 -5.70 14.45
C GLY A 47 11.61 -6.00 13.04
N LYS A 48 10.82 -5.77 11.97
CA LYS A 48 11.29 -5.84 10.59
C LYS A 48 11.80 -4.46 10.15
N ASN A 49 12.73 -4.43 9.20
CA ASN A 49 13.24 -3.18 8.61
C ASN A 49 12.22 -2.58 7.61
N ILE A 50 10.94 -2.58 7.96
CA ILE A 50 9.81 -2.11 7.14
C ILE A 50 9.14 -0.96 7.89
N LYS A 51 8.87 0.15 7.19
CA LYS A 51 8.26 1.33 7.76
C LYS A 51 7.15 1.86 6.86
N ILE A 52 6.02 2.20 7.46
CA ILE A 52 5.01 3.05 6.81
C ILE A 52 5.58 4.46 6.75
N THR A 53 5.96 4.90 5.54
CA THR A 53 6.64 6.19 5.34
C THR A 53 5.74 7.27 4.77
N LYS A 54 4.67 6.86 4.10
CA LYS A 54 3.65 7.78 3.58
C LYS A 54 2.26 7.26 3.94
N PHE A 55 1.42 8.20 4.33
CA PHE A 55 0.04 7.97 4.71
C PHE A 55 -0.80 9.09 4.10
N ILE A 56 -1.27 8.86 2.87
CA ILE A 56 -1.73 9.91 1.97
C ILE A 56 -3.25 9.92 1.87
N ASP A 57 -3.82 11.08 2.21
CA ASP A 57 -5.24 11.38 2.03
C ASP A 57 -5.48 12.03 0.67
N VAL A 58 -5.98 11.26 -0.30
CA VAL A 58 -6.19 11.76 -1.68
C VAL A 58 -7.32 12.78 -1.80
N SER A 59 -8.11 13.00 -0.74
CA SER A 59 -9.09 14.08 -0.72
C SER A 59 -8.44 15.45 -0.51
N LYS A 60 -7.18 15.50 -0.06
CA LYS A 60 -6.47 16.72 0.31
C LYS A 60 -5.16 16.92 -0.44
N GLU A 61 -4.50 15.82 -0.80
CA GLU A 61 -3.17 15.85 -1.36
C GLU A 61 -3.19 15.53 -2.84
N HIS A 62 -2.46 16.35 -3.62
CA HIS A 62 -2.14 16.01 -5.00
C HIS A 62 -0.87 15.15 -5.02
N ILE A 63 -0.94 13.99 -5.65
CA ILE A 63 0.21 13.07 -5.75
C ILE A 63 0.87 13.22 -7.12
N ASP A 64 2.09 13.78 -7.15
CA ASP A 64 2.90 13.92 -8.36
C ASP A 64 3.62 12.63 -8.70
N GLY A 65 2.91 11.71 -9.38
CA GLY A 65 3.47 10.47 -9.91
C GLY A 65 3.95 9.47 -8.84
N MET A 66 4.05 8.20 -9.22
CA MET A 66 4.52 7.14 -8.33
C MET A 66 5.78 6.45 -8.84
N GLN A 67 6.70 7.22 -9.44
CA GLN A 67 7.98 6.70 -9.95
C GLN A 67 8.82 6.00 -8.87
N TRP A 68 8.57 6.28 -7.59
CA TRP A 68 9.21 5.58 -6.48
C TRP A 68 8.72 4.13 -6.30
N LEU A 69 7.58 3.73 -6.87
CA LEU A 69 7.08 2.34 -6.79
C LEU A 69 7.97 1.36 -7.55
N SER A 70 8.68 1.82 -8.59
CA SER A 70 9.64 0.99 -9.30
C SER A 70 10.89 0.69 -8.47
N GLN A 71 11.05 1.29 -7.28
CA GLN A 71 12.14 0.97 -6.37
C GLN A 71 11.85 -0.36 -5.66
N ILE A 72 12.87 -1.22 -5.55
CA ILE A 72 12.78 -2.59 -5.00
C ILE A 72 12.09 -2.65 -3.63
N ARG A 73 12.24 -1.61 -2.82
CA ARG A 73 11.86 -1.61 -1.41
C ARG A 73 10.51 -0.96 -1.12
N HIS A 74 9.68 -0.71 -2.13
CA HIS A 74 8.50 0.13 -2.00
C HIS A 74 7.22 -0.63 -2.36
N VAL A 75 6.19 -0.52 -1.51
CA VAL A 75 4.85 -1.07 -1.75
C VAL A 75 3.81 0.01 -1.56
N LEU A 76 2.81 0.05 -2.44
CA LEU A 76 1.62 0.87 -2.30
C LEU A 76 0.48 -0.02 -1.79
N VAL A 77 -0.15 0.39 -0.70
CA VAL A 77 -1.40 -0.17 -0.20
C VAL A 77 -2.50 0.85 -0.44
N VAL A 78 -3.52 0.46 -1.19
CA VAL A 78 -4.66 1.31 -1.56
C VAL A 78 -5.88 0.87 -0.76
N CYS A 79 -6.32 1.69 0.18
CA CYS A 79 -7.56 1.47 0.92
C CYS A 79 -8.73 2.00 0.11
N VAL A 80 -9.54 1.11 -0.44
CA VAL A 80 -10.70 1.42 -1.27
C VAL A 80 -12.00 1.30 -0.48
N ASP A 81 -12.93 2.19 -0.77
CA ASP A 81 -14.27 2.25 -0.22
C ASP A 81 -15.23 2.78 -1.29
N GLN A 82 -16.53 2.52 -1.14
CA GLN A 82 -17.51 2.96 -2.15
C GLN A 82 -17.59 4.49 -2.29
N ALA A 83 -17.29 5.24 -1.23
CA ALA A 83 -17.36 6.70 -1.22
C ALA A 83 -16.12 7.36 -1.85
N GLY A 84 -14.95 6.71 -1.82
CA GLY A 84 -13.68 7.32 -2.16
C GLY A 84 -13.19 7.15 -3.59
N ASN A 85 -13.99 6.49 -4.44
CA ASN A 85 -13.62 6.02 -5.77
C ASN A 85 -13.05 7.09 -6.70
N GLY A 86 -13.61 8.30 -6.73
CA GLY A 86 -13.22 9.34 -7.71
C GLY A 86 -11.77 9.81 -7.55
N SER A 87 -11.37 10.22 -6.35
CA SER A 87 -10.01 10.72 -6.09
C SER A 87 -8.96 9.61 -6.15
N ILE A 88 -9.28 8.41 -5.66
CA ILE A 88 -8.37 7.26 -5.75
C ILE A 88 -8.19 6.89 -7.22
N ARG A 89 -9.26 6.83 -8.01
CA ARG A 89 -9.21 6.55 -9.47
C ARG A 89 -8.30 7.53 -10.20
N GLN A 90 -8.42 8.83 -9.92
CA GLN A 90 -7.54 9.83 -10.52
C GLN A 90 -6.07 9.61 -10.21
N VAL A 91 -5.73 9.10 -9.02
CA VAL A 91 -4.35 8.77 -8.68
C VAL A 91 -3.90 7.50 -9.38
N LEU A 92 -4.70 6.42 -9.31
CA LEU A 92 -4.37 5.11 -9.90
C LEU A 92 -4.23 5.16 -11.43
N ASP A 93 -4.91 6.10 -12.09
CA ASP A 93 -4.80 6.30 -13.53
C ASP A 93 -3.55 7.11 -13.94
N LYS A 94 -2.78 7.65 -12.98
CA LYS A 94 -1.51 8.33 -13.29
C LYS A 94 -0.45 7.31 -13.70
N ARG A 95 0.38 7.71 -14.69
CA ARG A 95 1.54 6.92 -15.15
C ARG A 95 2.45 6.52 -13.97
N GLY A 96 2.81 5.24 -13.91
CA GLY A 96 3.72 4.68 -12.91
C GLY A 96 3.06 3.83 -11.81
N ILE A 97 1.73 3.72 -11.79
CA ILE A 97 0.98 2.77 -10.93
C ILE A 97 0.53 1.54 -11.74
N LYS A 98 0.23 1.76 -13.01
CA LYS A 98 0.05 0.70 -13.99
C LYS A 98 1.42 0.29 -14.54
N ASP A 99 1.63 -1.01 -14.66
CA ASP A 99 2.72 -1.56 -15.45
C ASP A 99 2.39 -1.18 -16.90
N GLY A 100 3.08 -0.17 -17.43
CA GLY A 100 2.77 0.48 -18.72
C GLY A 100 2.98 -0.40 -19.97
N GLY A 101 2.70 -1.70 -19.86
CA GLY A 101 2.59 -2.65 -20.93
C GLY A 101 1.23 -2.59 -21.65
N PRO A 102 1.00 -3.47 -22.64
CA PRO A 102 -0.12 -3.40 -23.57
C PRO A 102 -1.51 -3.60 -22.94
N GLN A 103 -1.58 -4.11 -21.70
CA GLN A 103 -2.83 -4.39 -21.00
C GLN A 103 -3.16 -3.38 -19.89
N ASP A 104 -2.30 -2.37 -19.64
CA ASP A 104 -2.51 -1.32 -18.65
C ASP A 104 -2.91 -1.86 -17.25
N THR A 105 -2.24 -2.95 -16.83
CA THR A 105 -2.53 -3.67 -15.57
C THR A 105 -1.84 -3.02 -14.37
N MET A 106 -2.39 -3.20 -13.17
CA MET A 106 -1.77 -2.74 -11.92
C MET A 106 -0.40 -3.35 -11.70
N HIS A 107 0.54 -2.53 -11.24
CA HIS A 107 1.87 -2.98 -10.84
C HIS A 107 1.77 -4.00 -9.70
N ALA A 108 2.56 -5.08 -9.77
CA ALA A 108 2.62 -6.14 -8.74
C ALA A 108 2.87 -5.63 -7.30
N LYS A 109 3.45 -4.43 -7.13
CA LYS A 109 3.72 -3.77 -5.83
C LYS A 109 2.54 -2.93 -5.32
N VAL A 110 1.42 -2.92 -6.04
CA VAL A 110 0.18 -2.24 -5.66
C VAL A 110 -0.79 -3.26 -5.09
N LEU A 111 -1.05 -3.14 -3.79
CA LEU A 111 -1.99 -3.95 -3.04
C LEU A 111 -3.27 -3.15 -2.81
N SER A 112 -4.43 -3.80 -2.95
CA SER A 112 -5.72 -3.16 -2.67
C SER A 112 -6.33 -3.75 -1.41
N VAL A 113 -6.96 -2.93 -0.60
CA VAL A 113 -7.61 -3.35 0.64
C VAL A 113 -8.99 -2.71 0.71
N SER A 114 -10.01 -3.50 1.02
CA SER A 114 -11.31 -3.02 1.45
C SER A 114 -11.63 -3.52 2.85
N PHE A 115 -12.29 -2.68 3.66
CA PHE A 115 -12.64 -3.04 5.04
C PHE A 115 -14.01 -3.70 5.15
N GLY A 116 -14.97 -3.29 4.32
CA GLY A 116 -16.32 -3.83 4.31
C GLY A 116 -16.43 -5.20 3.65
N THR A 117 -17.65 -5.58 3.28
CA THR A 117 -17.98 -6.87 2.65
C THR A 117 -17.72 -6.93 1.15
N GLU A 118 -17.53 -5.78 0.50
CA GLU A 118 -17.25 -5.74 -0.93
C GLU A 118 -15.74 -5.78 -1.17
N PRO A 119 -15.25 -6.74 -1.99
CA PRO A 119 -13.83 -6.82 -2.32
C PRO A 119 -13.39 -5.64 -3.21
N PRO A 120 -12.10 -5.28 -3.22
CA PRO A 120 -11.61 -4.15 -4.01
C PRO A 120 -11.98 -4.22 -5.49
N GLN A 121 -11.94 -5.42 -6.08
CA GLN A 121 -12.31 -5.66 -7.48
C GLN A 121 -13.78 -5.35 -7.80
N ARG A 122 -14.69 -5.46 -6.83
CA ARG A 122 -16.09 -5.04 -7.05
C ARG A 122 -16.27 -3.54 -6.91
N ILE A 123 -15.42 -2.88 -6.12
CA ILE A 123 -15.49 -1.44 -5.88
C ILE A 123 -14.84 -0.67 -7.04
N MET A 124 -13.72 -1.16 -7.58
CA MET A 124 -12.87 -0.46 -8.57
C MET A 124 -12.31 -1.40 -9.66
N GLY A 125 -13.04 -2.44 -10.07
CA GLY A 125 -12.53 -3.48 -10.99
C GLY A 125 -12.20 -3.02 -12.41
N ASP A 126 -12.68 -1.85 -12.82
CA ASP A 126 -12.31 -1.20 -14.08
C ASP A 126 -10.89 -0.62 -14.05
N ILE A 127 -10.35 -0.33 -12.87
CA ILE A 127 -9.01 0.25 -12.69
C ILE A 127 -8.04 -0.77 -12.11
N LEU A 128 -8.50 -1.60 -11.18
CA LEU A 128 -7.69 -2.61 -10.49
C LEU A 128 -7.48 -3.86 -11.35
N GLN A 129 -7.30 -3.71 -12.67
CA GLN A 129 -7.08 -4.86 -13.54
C GLN A 129 -5.72 -5.48 -13.25
N ARG A 130 -5.70 -6.80 -13.08
CA ARG A 130 -4.50 -7.57 -12.75
C ARG A 130 -4.32 -8.72 -13.73
N VAL A 131 -3.07 -9.08 -13.97
CA VAL A 131 -2.74 -10.36 -14.58
C VAL A 131 -3.05 -11.50 -13.59
N GLU A 132 -3.32 -12.70 -14.10
CA GLU A 132 -3.80 -13.84 -13.30
C GLU A 132 -2.86 -14.21 -12.14
N VAL A 133 -1.55 -14.06 -12.35
CA VAL A 133 -0.51 -14.29 -11.32
C VAL A 133 -0.59 -13.32 -10.14
N ASP A 134 -1.17 -12.12 -10.33
CA ASP A 134 -1.26 -11.07 -9.32
C ASP A 134 -2.64 -10.99 -8.64
N MET A 135 -3.55 -11.93 -8.90
CA MET A 135 -4.90 -11.92 -8.30
C MET A 135 -4.90 -11.99 -6.75
N GLN A 136 -3.80 -12.41 -6.13
CA GLN A 136 -3.63 -12.47 -4.67
C GLN A 136 -3.24 -11.12 -4.02
N ARG A 137 -3.37 -10.00 -4.74
CA ARG A 137 -2.97 -8.67 -4.29
C ARG A 137 -4.14 -7.80 -3.81
N ASP A 138 -5.35 -8.35 -3.78
CA ASP A 138 -6.55 -7.69 -3.29
C ASP A 138 -7.07 -8.38 -2.02
N PHE A 139 -7.26 -7.58 -0.98
CA PHE A 139 -7.61 -8.04 0.37
C PHE A 139 -8.95 -7.45 0.78
N CYS A 140 -9.85 -8.30 1.29
CA CYS A 140 -11.15 -7.90 1.78
C CYS A 140 -11.30 -8.37 3.23
N PHE A 141 -11.41 -7.44 4.17
CA PHE A 141 -11.54 -7.78 5.59
C PHE A 141 -12.94 -8.29 5.97
N ASN A 142 -13.95 -8.04 5.12
CA ASN A 142 -15.33 -8.53 5.30
C ASN A 142 -15.99 -8.10 6.62
N PHE A 143 -15.61 -6.94 7.19
CA PHE A 143 -16.27 -6.43 8.38
C PHE A 143 -17.72 -6.05 8.04
N GLN A 144 -18.67 -6.65 8.76
CA GLN A 144 -20.10 -6.37 8.60
C GLN A 144 -20.50 -5.00 9.15
N ASN A 145 -19.79 -4.54 10.19
CA ASN A 145 -19.99 -3.24 10.80
C ASN A 145 -18.65 -2.50 10.85
N LEU A 146 -18.59 -1.38 10.14
CA LEU A 146 -17.39 -0.56 10.07
C LEU A 146 -17.21 0.39 11.26
N LYS A 147 -18.19 0.49 12.16
CA LYS A 147 -18.14 1.38 13.33
C LYS A 147 -17.45 0.70 14.51
N GLY A 148 -16.47 1.39 15.07
CA GLY A 148 -15.78 0.96 16.29
C GLY A 148 -14.75 -0.14 16.05
N ILE A 149 -14.28 -0.33 14.80
CA ILE A 149 -13.20 -1.26 14.49
C ILE A 149 -11.88 -0.66 15.01
N ASP A 150 -11.18 -1.45 15.81
CA ASP A 150 -9.88 -1.07 16.35
C ASP A 150 -8.72 -1.85 15.71
N ALA A 151 -7.48 -1.56 16.13
CA ALA A 151 -6.30 -2.23 15.61
C ALA A 151 -6.27 -3.74 15.93
N ASN A 152 -6.86 -4.18 17.04
CA ASN A 152 -6.89 -5.58 17.44
C ASN A 152 -7.81 -6.40 16.52
N ASP A 153 -8.94 -5.82 16.10
CA ASP A 153 -9.85 -6.43 15.13
C ASP A 153 -9.11 -6.73 13.81
N PHE A 154 -8.26 -5.80 13.37
CA PHE A 154 -7.39 -6.01 12.22
C PHE A 154 -6.29 -7.04 12.49
N ASP A 155 -5.60 -6.96 13.63
CA ASP A 155 -4.47 -7.84 13.97
C ASP A 155 -4.85 -9.33 14.05
N ASN A 156 -6.05 -9.59 14.58
CA ASN A 156 -6.58 -10.95 14.73
C ASN A 156 -7.14 -11.52 13.42
N SER A 157 -7.20 -10.73 12.34
CA SER A 157 -7.70 -11.18 11.05
C SER A 157 -6.65 -11.97 10.26
N GLU A 158 -7.05 -13.12 9.70
CA GLU A 158 -6.24 -13.88 8.73
C GLU A 158 -5.85 -13.02 7.51
N VAL A 159 -6.73 -12.08 7.12
CA VAL A 159 -6.50 -11.15 6.01
C VAL A 159 -5.30 -10.24 6.29
N MET A 160 -5.14 -9.76 7.53
CA MET A 160 -3.99 -8.95 7.91
C MET A 160 -2.69 -9.77 7.87
N GLN A 161 -2.72 -11.04 8.28
CA GLN A 161 -1.54 -11.91 8.24
C GLN A 161 -1.14 -12.22 6.79
N ALA A 162 -2.11 -12.49 5.92
CA ALA A 162 -1.89 -12.66 4.49
C ALA A 162 -1.29 -11.38 3.87
N LEU A 163 -1.88 -10.21 4.17
CA LEU A 163 -1.40 -8.92 3.68
C LEU A 163 0.05 -8.66 4.08
N ARG A 164 0.42 -8.92 5.34
CA ARG A 164 1.82 -8.75 5.82
C ARG A 164 2.79 -9.65 5.05
N THR A 165 2.42 -10.91 4.85
CA THR A 165 3.22 -11.87 4.09
C THR A 165 3.43 -11.39 2.65
N THR A 166 2.35 -10.93 2.01
CA THR A 166 2.39 -10.38 0.66
C THR A 166 3.24 -9.11 0.57
N ILE A 167 3.15 -8.18 1.53
CA ILE A 167 4.00 -6.99 1.58
C ILE A 167 5.48 -7.38 1.66
N ILE A 168 5.81 -8.37 2.49
CA ILE A 168 7.19 -8.83 2.68
C ILE A 168 7.73 -9.45 1.38
N SER A 169 6.97 -10.36 0.76
CA SER A 169 7.36 -10.98 -0.52
C SER A 169 7.49 -9.94 -1.63
N ALA A 170 6.55 -8.99 -1.76
CA ALA A 170 6.62 -7.94 -2.77
C ALA A 170 7.85 -7.01 -2.62
N MET A 171 8.50 -7.00 -1.45
CA MET A 171 9.73 -6.26 -1.17
C MET A 171 11.00 -7.13 -1.23
N GLU A 172 10.85 -8.44 -1.50
CA GLU A 172 11.92 -9.43 -1.58
C GLU A 172 12.05 -10.04 -2.97
N ASP A 173 10.95 -10.12 -3.72
CA ASP A 173 10.88 -10.62 -5.09
C ASP A 173 11.42 -9.58 -6.06
N GLU A 174 12.73 -9.64 -6.33
CA GLU A 174 13.40 -9.27 -7.57
C GLU A 174 14.80 -9.94 -7.57
N ASN A 175 14.84 -11.22 -7.96
CA ASN A 175 16.05 -11.97 -8.34
C ASN A 175 15.93 -12.35 -9.81
#